data_AF-M2QCF4-F1
#
_entry.id   AF-M2QCF4-F1
#
_cell.length_a   1.000
_cell.length_b   1.000
_cell.length_c   1.000
_cell.angle_alpha   90.00
_cell.angle_beta   90.00
_cell.angle_gamma   90.00
#
_symmetry.space_group_name_H-M   'P 1'
#
loop_
_entity.id
_entity.type
_entity.pdbx_description
1 polymer ?
#
loop_
_entity_poly.entity_id
_entity_poly.type
_entity_poly.pdbx_seq_one_letter_code
_entity_poly.pdbx_strand_id
1 'polypeptide(L)'
;TPTSVASSDSSTPVGKAQFAFAQIKGDVCLVQVSDAAPSALMAADVNVFRHEFITLFRYSHSASVHPADMQILEPIDEAQMLYEEDKGTVSLARDVMARLQKLTLAARQ
;
A
#
# COMPACT_ATOMS: atom_id res chain seq x y z
N THR A 1 -29.93 38.49 12.55
CA THR A 1 -28.76 37.65 12.84
C THR A 1 -29.13 36.19 12.61
N PRO A 2 -28.66 35.54 11.53
CA PRO A 2 -28.76 34.10 11.41
C PRO A 2 -27.45 33.44 11.88
N THR A 3 -27.59 32.50 12.80
CA THR A 3 -26.55 31.62 13.33
C THR A 3 -26.08 30.66 12.24
N SER A 4 -24.81 30.74 11.85
CA SER A 4 -24.15 29.76 10.99
C SER A 4 -23.84 28.51 11.82
N VAL A 5 -24.67 27.48 11.69
CA VAL A 5 -24.32 26.14 12.14
C VAL A 5 -23.40 25.52 11.08
N ALA A 6 -22.10 25.61 11.33
CA ALA A 6 -21.13 24.81 10.61
C ALA A 6 -21.36 23.34 11.01
N SER A 7 -22.09 22.62 10.16
CA SER A 7 -22.12 21.17 10.19
C SER A 7 -20.72 20.68 9.85
N SER A 8 -19.97 20.24 10.86
CA SER A 8 -18.77 19.44 10.68
C SER A 8 -19.20 18.12 10.05
N ASP A 9 -19.23 18.08 8.73
CA ASP A 9 -19.33 16.87 7.95
C ASP A 9 -17.99 16.14 8.12
N SER A 10 -17.87 15.36 9.20
CA SER A 10 -16.81 14.36 9.32
C SER A 10 -17.17 13.21 8.39
N SER A 11 -17.09 13.45 7.09
CA SER A 11 -17.09 12.39 6.10
C SER A 11 -15.80 11.61 6.32
N THR A 12 -15.86 10.53 7.11
CA THR A 12 -14.85 9.47 7.04
C THR A 12 -14.79 9.04 5.58
N PRO A 13 -13.70 9.29 4.85
CA PRO A 13 -13.65 8.95 3.45
C PRO A 13 -13.79 7.44 3.32
N VAL A 14 -14.74 7.01 2.51
CA VAL A 14 -14.90 5.63 2.04
C VAL A 14 -13.51 5.12 1.62
N GLY A 15 -13.09 4.02 2.24
CA GLY A 15 -11.71 3.51 2.30
C GLY A 15 -10.97 3.60 0.99
N LYS A 16 -10.02 4.54 0.91
CA LYS A 16 -9.08 4.60 -0.20
C LYS A 16 -8.11 3.42 -0.07
N ALA A 17 -7.85 2.76 -1.20
CA ALA A 17 -6.88 1.68 -1.30
C ALA A 17 -5.51 2.11 -0.72
N GLN A 18 -5.10 1.51 0.40
CA GLN A 18 -3.85 1.86 1.05
C GLN A 18 -2.70 1.04 0.47
N PHE A 19 -1.81 1.71 -0.27
CA PHE A 19 -0.59 1.09 -0.79
C PHE A 19 0.56 1.21 0.22
N ALA A 20 1.38 0.18 0.31
CA ALA A 20 2.56 0.17 1.17
C ALA A 20 3.66 -0.72 0.60
N PHE A 21 4.91 -0.42 0.96
CA PHE A 21 5.95 -1.44 0.92
C PHE A 21 5.81 -2.35 2.14
N ALA A 22 5.78 -3.65 1.89
CA ALA A 22 5.71 -4.67 2.91
C ALA A 22 6.76 -5.74 2.66
N GLN A 23 7.29 -6.31 3.74
CA GLN A 23 8.06 -7.54 3.67
C GLN A 23 7.10 -8.71 3.84
N ILE A 24 7.04 -9.61 2.84
CA ILE A 24 6.28 -10.85 2.89
C ILE A 24 7.26 -12.01 2.71
N LYS A 25 7.37 -12.87 3.73
CA LYS A 25 8.28 -14.04 3.72
C LYS A 25 9.74 -13.69 3.33
N GLY A 26 10.21 -12.52 3.72
CA GLY A 26 11.57 -12.04 3.44
C GLY A 26 11.70 -11.11 2.24
N ASP A 27 10.75 -11.13 1.30
CA ASP A 27 10.80 -10.29 0.09
C ASP A 27 10.04 -8.97 0.28
N VAL A 28 10.65 -7.85 -0.16
CA VAL A 28 10.00 -6.53 -0.14
C VAL A 28 9.16 -6.35 -1.40
N CYS A 29 7.86 -6.18 -1.21
CA CYS A 29 6.85 -6.04 -2.26
C CYS A 29 6.05 -4.75 -2.10
N LEU A 30 5.47 -4.26 -3.19
CA LEU A 30 4.39 -3.28 -3.12
C LEU A 30 3.07 -4.04 -2.90
N VAL A 31 2.32 -3.65 -1.88
CA VAL A 31 1.03 -4.25 -1.55
C VAL A 31 -0.05 -3.19 -1.48
N GLN A 32 -1.27 -3.59 -1.84
CA GLN A 32 -2.49 -2.86 -1.54
C GLN A 32 -3.23 -3.64 -0.46
N VAL A 33 -3.48 -3.01 0.68
CA VAL A 33 -4.18 -3.64 1.81
C VAL A 33 -5.68 -3.33 1.71
N SER A 34 -6.51 -4.35 1.88
CA SER A 34 -7.96 -4.19 1.96
C SER A 34 -8.35 -3.50 3.27
N ASP A 35 -9.34 -2.62 3.28
CA ASP A 35 -9.75 -1.75 4.42
C ASP A 35 -10.30 -2.52 5.66
N ALA A 36 -10.21 -3.85 5.66
CA ALA A 36 -10.43 -4.64 6.86
C ALA A 36 -9.24 -4.42 7.81
N ALA A 37 -9.48 -3.73 8.92
CA ALA A 37 -8.48 -3.49 9.96
C ALA A 37 -7.70 -4.79 10.26
N PRO A 38 -6.38 -4.85 9.99
CA PRO A 38 -5.62 -6.08 10.16
C PRO A 38 -5.60 -6.42 11.65
N SER A 39 -6.35 -7.46 12.02
CA SER A 39 -6.28 -8.00 13.38
C SER A 39 -5.08 -8.94 13.46
N ALA A 40 -4.36 -8.94 14.59
CA ALA A 40 -3.23 -9.84 14.82
C ALA A 40 -3.60 -11.34 14.77
N LEU A 41 -4.90 -11.67 14.68
CA LEU A 41 -5.44 -13.01 14.71
C LEU A 41 -5.99 -13.48 13.35
N MET A 42 -6.08 -12.60 12.35
CA MET A 42 -6.67 -12.91 11.05
C MET A 42 -5.69 -12.57 9.93
N ALA A 43 -5.63 -13.44 8.92
CA ALA A 43 -4.87 -13.17 7.71
C ALA A 43 -5.44 -11.92 7.01
N ALA A 44 -4.53 -11.07 6.53
CA ALA A 44 -4.88 -9.87 5.78
C ALA A 44 -4.93 -10.21 4.29
N ASP A 45 -6.03 -9.84 3.62
CA ASP A 45 -6.16 -9.98 2.18
C ASP A 45 -5.51 -8.79 1.48
N VAL A 46 -4.45 -9.07 0.74
CA VAL A 46 -3.63 -8.08 0.05
C VAL A 46 -3.50 -8.39 -1.42
N ASN A 47 -3.41 -7.35 -2.25
CA ASN A 47 -2.96 -7.48 -3.63
C ASN A 47 -1.46 -7.20 -3.69
N VAL A 48 -0.71 -8.12 -4.29
CA VAL A 48 0.74 -8.02 -4.43
C VAL A 48 1.08 -7.53 -5.83
N PHE A 49 1.91 -6.49 -5.89
CA PHE A 49 2.42 -5.92 -7.12
C PHE A 49 3.94 -6.15 -7.21
N ARG A 50 4.38 -6.64 -8.37
CA ARG A 50 5.81 -6.89 -8.64
C ARG A 50 6.39 -5.73 -9.44
N HIS A 51 7.62 -5.35 -9.07
CA HIS A 51 8.39 -4.40 -9.87
C HIS A 51 8.69 -5.00 -11.23
N GLU A 52 8.38 -4.27 -12.29
CA GLU A 52 8.65 -4.70 -13.65
C GLU A 52 9.81 -3.91 -14.25
N PHE A 53 9.67 -2.58 -14.35
CA PHE A 53 10.73 -1.70 -14.84
C PHE A 53 10.59 -0.28 -14.31
N ILE A 54 11.74 0.38 -14.09
CA ILE A 54 11.86 1.79 -13.69
C ILE A 54 11.03 2.07 -12.44
N THR A 55 9.81 2.58 -12.61
CA THR A 55 8.87 2.98 -11.56
C THR A 55 7.57 2.21 -11.62
N LEU A 56 7.39 1.33 -12.61
CA LEU A 56 6.16 0.60 -12.87
C LEU A 56 6.14 -0.73 -12.11
N PHE A 57 5.04 -0.94 -11.40
CA PHE A 57 4.66 -2.18 -10.76
C PHE A 57 3.43 -2.72 -11.45
N ARG A 58 3.40 -4.04 -11.63
CA ARG A 58 2.26 -4.75 -12.18
C ARG A 58 1.67 -5.66 -11.14
N TYR A 59 0.35 -5.66 -11.06
CA TYR A 59 -0.40 -6.62 -10.28
C TYR A 59 0.08 -8.04 -10.62
N SER A 60 0.33 -8.82 -9.58
CA SER A 60 0.76 -10.20 -9.72
C SER A 60 -0.33 -11.16 -9.27
N HIS A 61 -0.81 -11.02 -8.04
CA HIS A 61 -1.82 -11.89 -7.44
C HIS A 61 -2.38 -11.28 -6.14
N SER A 62 -3.51 -11.80 -5.69
CA SER A 62 -4.03 -11.59 -4.34
C SER A 62 -3.56 -12.71 -3.42
N ALA A 63 -3.30 -12.39 -2.16
CA ALA A 63 -2.91 -13.36 -1.14
C ALA A 63 -3.56 -13.02 0.20
N SER A 64 -3.89 -14.05 0.96
CA SER A 64 -4.23 -13.92 2.38
C SER A 64 -2.97 -14.22 3.19
N VAL A 65 -2.42 -13.21 3.86
CA VAL A 65 -1.12 -13.33 4.54
C VAL A 65 -1.31 -13.20 6.04
N HIS A 66 -0.81 -14.17 6.80
CA HIS A 66 -0.85 -14.11 8.25
C HIS A 66 -0.01 -12.92 8.75
N PRO A 67 -0.44 -12.16 9.77
CA PRO A 67 0.31 -11.00 10.27
C PRO A 67 1.75 -11.31 10.72
N ALA A 68 2.04 -12.55 11.13
CA ALA A 68 3.40 -12.97 11.46
C ALA A 68 4.34 -13.08 10.24
N ASP A 69 3.79 -13.23 9.04
CA ASP A 69 4.53 -13.38 7.78
C ASP A 69 4.57 -12.08 6.95
N MET A 70 3.89 -11.02 7.44
CA MET A 70 3.79 -9.73 6.77
C MET A 70 4.13 -8.58 7.71
N GLN A 71 5.11 -7.77 7.32
CA GLN A 71 5.44 -6.54 8.01
C GLN A 71 5.30 -5.35 7.06
N ILE A 72 4.41 -4.41 7.39
CA ILE A 72 4.35 -3.13 6.68
C ILE A 72 5.60 -2.32 7.05
N LEU A 73 6.38 -1.94 6.04
CA LEU A 73 7.62 -1.17 6.21
C LEU A 73 7.35 0.33 6.06
N GLU A 74 6.60 0.70 5.02
CA GLU A 74 6.36 2.11 4.69
C GLU A 74 5.06 2.26 3.89
N PRO A 75 4.07 3.04 4.35
CA PRO A 75 2.92 3.40 3.52
C PRO A 75 3.33 4.34 2.38
N ILE A 76 2.69 4.22 1.23
CA ILE A 76 2.92 5.09 0.07
C ILE A 76 1.89 6.21 0.07
N ASP A 77 2.38 7.45 0.01
CA ASP A 77 1.52 8.61 -0.17
C ASP A 77 0.90 8.60 -1.59
N GLU A 78 -0.41 8.81 -1.66
CA GLU A 78 -1.18 8.91 -2.90
C GLU A 78 -0.60 9.94 -3.87
N ALA A 79 -0.02 11.04 -3.37
CA ALA A 79 0.61 12.06 -4.20
C ALA A 79 1.90 11.57 -4.89
N GLN A 80 2.48 10.46 -4.42
CA GLN A 80 3.72 9.88 -4.93
C GLN A 80 3.48 8.64 -5.80
N MET A 81 2.22 8.34 -6.14
CA MET A 81 1.87 7.21 -6.98
C MET A 81 0.76 7.54 -7.98
N LEU A 82 0.66 6.72 -9.02
CA LEU A 82 -0.46 6.69 -9.94
C LEU A 82 -0.91 5.25 -10.09
N TYR A 83 -2.11 4.93 -9.62
CA TYR A 83 -2.72 3.62 -9.77
C TYR A 83 -3.72 3.62 -10.92
N GLU A 84 -3.45 2.80 -11.95
CA GLU A 84 -4.35 2.51 -13.05
C GLU A 84 -4.99 1.13 -12.79
N GLU A 85 -6.12 1.13 -12.09
CA GLU A 85 -6.80 -0.09 -11.63
C GLU A 85 -7.23 -0.99 -12.79
N ASP A 86 -7.75 -0.41 -13.87
CA ASP A 86 -8.17 -1.11 -15.10
C ASP A 86 -7.02 -1.88 -15.77
N LYS A 87 -5.79 -1.40 -15.60
CA LYS A 87 -4.57 -2.04 -16.13
C LYS A 87 -3.85 -2.90 -15.09
N GLY A 88 -4.24 -2.79 -13.82
CA GLY A 88 -3.54 -3.42 -12.71
C GLY A 88 -2.09 -2.91 -12.57
N THR A 89 -1.84 -1.63 -12.84
CA THR A 89 -0.49 -1.06 -12.78
C THR A 89 -0.37 0.11 -11.83
N VAL A 90 0.73 0.18 -11.09
CA VAL A 90 1.06 1.29 -10.19
C VAL A 90 2.38 1.89 -10.63
N SER A 91 2.41 3.18 -10.92
CA SER A 91 3.64 3.93 -11.12
C SER A 91 4.02 4.68 -9.85
N LEU A 92 5.25 4.51 -9.36
CA LEU A 92 5.75 5.21 -8.18
C LEU A 92 6.70 6.35 -8.55
N ALA A 93 6.78 7.39 -7.73
CA ALA A 93 7.77 8.44 -7.91
C ALA A 93 9.21 7.90 -7.71
N ARG A 94 10.19 8.56 -8.34
CA ARG A 94 11.59 8.08 -8.36
C ARG A 94 12.23 8.04 -6.97
N ASP A 95 11.86 8.99 -6.11
CA ASP A 95 12.29 9.05 -4.73
C ASP A 95 11.72 7.88 -3.91
N VAL A 96 10.48 7.47 -4.16
CA VAL A 96 9.89 6.25 -3.59
C VAL A 96 10.68 5.00 -4.01
N MET A 97 11.08 4.91 -5.29
CA MET A 97 11.94 3.82 -5.76
C MET A 97 13.30 3.79 -5.06
N ALA A 98 13.89 4.95 -4.77
CA ALA A 98 15.14 5.02 -4.02
C ALA A 98 14.98 4.52 -2.57
N ARG A 99 13.80 4.72 -1.95
CA ARG A 99 13.48 4.15 -0.63
C ARG A 99 13.31 2.64 -0.71
N LEU A 100 12.59 2.13 -1.71
CA LEU A 100 12.48 0.68 -1.95
C LEU A 100 13.85 0.01 -2.05
N GLN A 101 14.78 0.58 -2.81
CA GLN A 101 16.13 0.01 -2.96
C GLN A 101 16.85 -0.12 -1.61
N LYS A 102 16.70 0.87 -0.71
CA LYS A 102 17.27 0.83 0.64
C LYS A 102 16.61 -0.26 1.49
N LEU A 103 15.28 -0.36 1.44
CA LEU A 103 14.52 -1.39 2.17
C LEU A 103 14.91 -2.80 1.71
N THR A 104 14.99 -3.03 0.40
CA THR A 104 15.39 -4.33 -0.16
C THR A 104 16.83 -4.70 0.19
N LEU A 105 17.74 -3.72 0.28
CA LEU A 105 19.11 -3.97 0.73
C LEU A 105 19.16 -4.35 2.21
N ALA A 106 18.40 -3.65 3.06
CA ALA A 106 18.34 -3.91 4.49
C ALA A 106 17.70 -5.28 4.81
N ALA A 107 16.68 -5.69 4.04
CA ALA A 107 15.99 -6.96 4.20
C ALA A 107 16.84 -8.21 3.92
N ARG A 108 18.02 -8.05 3.29
CA ARG A 108 18.94 -9.14 2.92
C ARG A 108 20.06 -9.35 3.94
N GLN A 109 20.11 -8.56 5.01
CA GLN A 109 21.12 -8.64 6.08
C GLN A 109 20.57 -9.42 7.27
#